data_AF-A0A934AWW5-F1
#
_entry.id   AF-A0A934AWW5-F1
#
_cell.length_a   1.000
_cell.length_b   1.000
_cell.length_c   1.000
_cell.angle_alpha   90.00
_cell.angle_beta   90.00
_cell.angle_gamma   90.00
#
_symmetry.space_group_name_H-M   'P 1'
#
loop_
_entity.id
_entity.type
_entity.pdbx_description
1 polymer ?
#
loop_
_entity_poly.entity_id
_entity_poly.type
_entity_poly.pdbx_seq_one_letter_code
_entity_poly.pdbx_strand_id
1 'polypeptide(L)'
;MRNILKLQGLFLITLLLGSAGRLSATEPPIIKGNLPAIKKDCSTCHNPHGSGGMVALKEPVTKLCIGCHPDRKGSAEHKVDVVPAMSIPGLPLTEGKLSCITCHDPHANIHGSMLRLSPQKLCISCHTY
;
A
#
# COMPACT_ATOMS: atom_id res chain seq x y z
N MET A 1 85.28 -9.99 -3.17
CA MET A 1 84.74 -9.61 -1.85
C MET A 1 83.26 -9.26 -2.03
N ARG A 2 82.40 -9.82 -1.19
CA ARG A 2 80.93 -9.74 -1.22
C ARG A 2 80.42 -8.31 -1.00
N ASN A 3 79.31 -7.95 -1.66
CA ASN A 3 78.23 -7.05 -1.18
C ASN A 3 77.23 -6.86 -2.34
N ILE A 4 76.25 -7.74 -2.53
CA ILE A 4 74.92 -7.73 -1.88
C ILE A 4 74.28 -6.33 -1.89
N LEU A 5 73.34 -6.09 -2.81
CA LEU A 5 72.18 -5.24 -2.55
C LEU A 5 70.98 -5.83 -3.30
N LYS A 6 70.17 -6.59 -2.55
CA LYS A 6 68.77 -6.91 -2.88
C LYS A 6 67.93 -5.68 -2.55
N LEU A 7 67.01 -5.29 -3.43
CA LEU A 7 65.58 -5.23 -3.10
C LEU A 7 64.78 -4.87 -4.36
N GLN A 8 64.06 -5.85 -4.89
CA GLN A 8 63.08 -5.63 -5.95
C GLN A 8 61.87 -4.92 -5.37
N GLY A 9 61.41 -3.89 -6.08
CA GLY A 9 60.33 -3.00 -5.68
C GLY A 9 59.00 -3.71 -5.47
N LEU A 10 58.34 -3.32 -4.38
CA LEU A 10 57.00 -3.67 -3.98
C LEU A 10 56.00 -2.99 -4.94
N PHE A 11 55.43 -3.74 -5.89
CA PHE A 11 54.31 -3.26 -6.71
C PHE A 11 53.02 -3.28 -5.86
N LEU A 12 52.69 -2.15 -5.26
CA LEU A 12 51.33 -1.90 -4.74
C LEU A 12 50.40 -1.64 -5.93
N ILE A 13 49.70 -2.67 -6.39
CA ILE A 13 48.51 -2.52 -7.22
C ILE A 13 47.33 -2.33 -6.26
N THR A 14 46.93 -1.07 -6.10
CA THR A 14 45.63 -0.68 -5.52
C THR A 14 44.72 -0.20 -6.64
N LEU A 15 43.40 -0.27 -6.42
CA LEU A 15 42.30 0.20 -7.28
C LEU A 15 42.03 -0.70 -8.53
N LEU A 16 40.84 -1.28 -8.74
CA LEU A 16 39.49 -0.75 -8.56
C LEU A 16 38.51 -1.85 -8.10
N LEU A 17 37.84 -1.60 -6.98
CA LEU A 17 36.57 -2.26 -6.64
C LEU A 17 35.55 -1.90 -7.72
N GLY A 18 35.15 -2.88 -8.55
CA GLY A 18 33.92 -2.81 -9.32
C GLY A 18 32.73 -2.94 -8.38
N SER A 19 32.16 -1.82 -7.96
CA SER A 19 30.87 -1.81 -7.26
C SER A 19 29.78 -2.25 -8.23
N ALA A 20 29.34 -3.50 -8.08
CA ALA A 20 28.07 -3.96 -8.59
C ALA A 20 26.97 -3.02 -8.09
N GLY A 21 26.47 -2.15 -8.98
CA GLY A 21 25.31 -1.33 -8.75
C GLY A 21 24.11 -2.24 -8.52
N ARG A 22 23.78 -2.50 -7.25
CA ARG A 22 22.50 -3.07 -6.89
C ARG A 22 21.44 -2.06 -7.32
N LEU A 23 20.59 -2.43 -8.28
CA LEU A 23 19.30 -1.76 -8.47
C LEU A 23 18.56 -1.89 -7.14
N SER A 24 18.68 -0.85 -6.31
CA SER A 24 17.83 -0.66 -5.16
C SER A 24 16.44 -0.43 -5.74
N ALA A 25 15.59 -1.44 -5.63
CA ALA A 25 14.15 -1.25 -5.74
C ALA A 25 13.80 -0.16 -4.73
N THR A 26 13.60 1.07 -5.21
CA THR A 26 13.14 2.16 -4.36
C THR A 26 11.80 1.71 -3.81
N GLU A 27 11.76 1.51 -2.49
CA GLU A 27 10.52 1.23 -1.78
C GLU A 27 9.47 2.27 -2.21
N PRO A 28 8.22 1.86 -2.51
CA PRO A 28 7.19 2.81 -2.86
C PRO A 28 7.08 3.86 -1.74
N PRO A 29 6.85 5.14 -2.08
CA PRO A 29 6.82 6.21 -1.09
C PRO A 29 5.79 5.85 -0.02
N ILE A 30 6.27 5.68 1.21
CA ILE A 30 5.40 5.67 2.38
C ILE A 30 4.68 7.01 2.35
N ILE A 31 3.40 7.00 1.97
CA ILE A 31 2.52 8.14 2.20
C ILE A 31 2.47 8.28 3.71
N LYS A 32 3.34 9.12 4.26
CA LYS A 32 3.44 9.43 5.68
C LYS A 32 2.24 10.31 6.05
N GLY A 33 1.05 9.74 5.97
CA GLY A 33 -0.12 10.29 6.62
C GLY A 33 0.15 10.24 8.12
N ASN A 34 0.14 11.41 8.77
CA ASN A 34 0.28 11.57 10.24
C ASN A 34 -0.93 11.00 11.03
N LEU A 35 -1.56 9.97 10.49
CA LEU A 35 -2.75 9.37 11.02
C LEU A 35 -2.36 8.36 12.11
N PRO A 36 -2.92 8.48 13.32
CA PRO A 36 -2.66 7.50 14.36
C PRO A 36 -2.99 6.12 13.78
N ALA A 37 -2.04 5.19 13.91
CA ALA A 37 -2.28 3.79 13.56
C ALA A 37 -3.61 3.39 14.22
N ILE A 38 -4.54 2.83 13.43
CA ILE A 38 -5.80 2.32 13.97
C ILE A 38 -5.41 1.35 15.09
N LYS A 39 -5.59 1.75 16.35
CA LYS A 39 -5.54 0.82 17.47
C LYS A 39 -6.53 -0.27 17.11
N LYS A 40 -6.20 -1.53 17.38
CA LYS A 40 -6.99 -2.73 17.03
C LYS A 40 -8.36 -2.81 17.76
N ASP A 41 -9.02 -1.67 17.95
CA ASP A 41 -10.33 -1.51 18.54
C ASP A 41 -11.38 -1.55 17.44
N CYS A 42 -12.11 -2.67 17.40
CA CYS A 42 -13.21 -2.93 16.48
C CYS A 42 -14.28 -1.83 16.54
N SER A 43 -14.45 -1.21 17.72
CA SER A 43 -15.47 -0.18 17.94
C SER A 43 -15.15 1.14 17.22
N THR A 44 -13.95 1.30 16.67
CA THR A 44 -13.62 2.48 15.85
C THR A 44 -14.58 2.61 14.66
N CYS A 45 -14.85 1.50 13.99
CA CYS A 45 -15.72 1.47 12.80
C CYS A 45 -17.08 0.83 13.10
N HIS A 46 -17.09 -0.16 14.00
CA HIS A 46 -18.28 -0.95 14.29
C HIS A 46 -19.03 -0.47 15.54
N ASN A 47 -20.34 -0.66 15.54
CA ASN A 47 -21.22 -0.46 16.68
C ASN A 47 -21.35 -1.78 17.48
N PRO A 48 -20.77 -1.87 18.69
CA PRO A 48 -20.78 -3.09 19.50
C PRO A 48 -22.18 -3.48 20.01
N HIS A 49 -23.17 -2.59 19.91
CA HIS A 49 -24.56 -2.84 20.30
C HIS A 49 -25.51 -2.96 19.09
N GLY A 50 -25.00 -3.15 17.88
CA GLY A 50 -25.82 -3.33 16.68
C GLY A 50 -26.64 -4.62 16.73
N SER A 51 -27.97 -4.53 16.58
CA SER A 51 -28.93 -5.60 16.84
C SER A 51 -29.09 -6.65 15.72
N GLY A 52 -28.08 -6.85 14.86
CA GLY A 52 -28.30 -7.47 13.55
C GLY A 52 -27.25 -8.45 13.06
N GLY A 53 -26.76 -9.39 13.88
CA GLY A 53 -26.02 -10.61 13.47
C GLY A 53 -24.63 -10.42 12.82
N MET A 54 -24.42 -9.34 12.07
CA MET A 54 -23.15 -8.80 11.61
C MET A 54 -22.91 -7.50 12.35
N VAL A 55 -21.69 -7.27 12.82
CA VAL A 55 -21.36 -6.08 13.61
C VAL A 55 -21.60 -4.84 12.76
N ALA A 56 -22.68 -4.09 13.06
CA ALA A 56 -23.09 -2.95 12.26
C ALA A 56 -21.99 -1.88 12.22
N LEU A 57 -21.87 -1.14 11.13
CA LEU A 57 -21.00 0.03 11.08
C LEU A 57 -21.67 1.20 11.83
N LYS A 58 -20.86 2.07 12.46
CA LYS A 58 -21.34 3.28 13.12
C LYS A 58 -21.92 4.31 12.15
N GLU A 59 -21.38 4.33 10.94
CA GLU A 59 -21.67 5.29 9.87
C GLU A 59 -21.46 4.61 8.50
N PRO A 60 -21.93 5.19 7.39
CA PRO A 60 -21.59 4.73 6.06
C PRO A 60 -20.07 4.64 5.85
N VAL A 61 -19.62 3.63 5.10
CA VAL A 61 -18.20 3.31 4.90
C VAL A 61 -17.37 4.54 4.55
N THR A 62 -17.77 5.30 3.53
CA THR A 62 -17.00 6.46 3.05
C THR A 62 -16.83 7.51 4.15
N LYS A 63 -17.88 7.76 4.96
CA LYS A 63 -17.84 8.72 6.07
C LYS A 63 -16.88 8.28 7.18
N LEU A 64 -16.81 6.99 7.50
CA LEU A 64 -15.82 6.45 8.43
C LEU A 64 -14.39 6.67 7.92
N CYS A 65 -14.13 6.36 6.65
CA CYS A 65 -12.80 6.46 6.07
C CYS A 65 -12.32 7.92 6.01
N ILE A 66 -13.13 8.85 5.48
CA ILE A 66 -12.73 10.25 5.34
C ILE A 66 -12.72 11.02 6.67
N GLY A 67 -13.36 10.49 7.71
CA GLY A 67 -13.26 11.06 9.07
C GLY A 67 -11.82 11.07 9.57
N CYS A 68 -11.03 10.09 9.16
CA CYS A 68 -9.59 10.02 9.40
C CYS A 68 -8.77 10.46 8.17
N HIS A 69 -9.22 10.14 6.95
CA HIS A 69 -8.52 10.46 5.69
C HIS A 69 -9.19 11.60 4.91
N PRO A 70 -9.21 12.84 5.45
CA PRO A 70 -9.95 13.94 4.83
C PRO A 70 -9.37 14.35 3.46
N ASP A 71 -8.09 14.08 3.21
CA ASP A 71 -7.41 14.28 1.93
C ASP A 71 -7.99 13.42 0.79
N ARG A 72 -8.73 12.37 1.14
CA ARG A 72 -9.37 11.46 0.16
C ARG A 72 -10.78 11.90 -0.22
N LYS A 73 -11.35 12.87 0.48
CA LYS A 73 -12.67 13.41 0.13
C LYS A 73 -12.61 14.07 -1.25
N GLY A 74 -13.37 13.55 -2.20
CA GLY A 74 -13.46 14.10 -3.56
C GLY A 74 -12.22 13.86 -4.43
N SER A 75 -11.32 12.94 -4.03
CA SER A 75 -10.16 12.58 -4.86
C SER A 75 -10.62 12.05 -6.22
N ALA A 76 -10.15 12.69 -7.30
CA ALA A 76 -10.49 12.28 -8.66
C ALA A 76 -9.97 10.88 -9.02
N GLU A 77 -8.89 10.44 -8.36
CA GLU A 77 -8.21 9.17 -8.59
C GLU A 77 -8.87 7.99 -7.86
N HIS A 78 -9.59 8.25 -6.75
CA HIS A 78 -10.26 7.23 -5.94
C HIS A 78 -11.76 7.52 -5.87
N LYS A 79 -12.46 7.31 -6.99
CA LYS A 79 -13.91 7.50 -7.06
C LYS A 79 -14.63 6.45 -6.21
N VAL A 80 -15.41 6.93 -5.25
CA VAL A 80 -16.29 6.15 -4.38
C VAL A 80 -17.68 6.78 -4.36
N ASP A 81 -18.66 6.07 -3.83
CA ASP A 81 -20.08 6.41 -3.80
C ASP A 81 -20.70 6.57 -5.20
N VAL A 82 -20.11 5.93 -6.20
CA VAL A 82 -20.58 5.91 -7.60
C VAL A 82 -20.92 4.48 -8.04
N VAL A 83 -21.93 4.34 -8.88
CA VAL A 83 -22.22 3.05 -9.53
C VAL A 83 -21.18 2.83 -10.62
N PRO A 84 -20.47 1.68 -10.63
CA PRO A 84 -19.50 1.41 -11.68
C PRO A 84 -20.19 1.31 -13.05
N ALA A 85 -19.58 1.86 -14.09
CA ALA A 85 -20.11 1.82 -15.46
C ALA A 85 -19.99 0.45 -16.14
N MET A 86 -19.39 -0.52 -15.45
CA MET A 86 -19.15 -1.87 -15.94
C MET A 86 -19.28 -2.90 -14.81
N SER A 87 -19.38 -4.17 -15.18
CA SER A 87 -19.28 -5.28 -14.23
C SER A 87 -17.84 -5.41 -13.72
N ILE A 88 -17.69 -5.53 -12.40
CA ILE A 88 -16.41 -5.70 -11.72
C ILE A 88 -16.41 -6.99 -10.90
N PRO A 89 -16.33 -8.16 -11.56
CA PRO A 89 -16.46 -9.44 -10.88
C PRO A 89 -15.36 -9.62 -9.82
N GLY A 90 -15.76 -10.09 -8.64
CA GLY A 90 -14.83 -10.40 -7.55
C GLY A 90 -14.47 -9.22 -6.64
N LEU A 91 -14.98 -8.01 -6.90
CA LEU A 91 -14.85 -6.87 -6.00
C LEU A 91 -16.20 -6.54 -5.33
N PRO A 92 -16.22 -6.26 -4.01
CA PRO A 92 -17.47 -6.01 -3.31
C PRO A 92 -18.00 -4.61 -3.63
N LEU A 93 -19.32 -4.51 -3.81
CA LEU A 93 -20.03 -3.24 -3.90
C LEU A 93 -20.83 -3.02 -2.62
N THR A 94 -20.89 -1.77 -2.16
CA THR A 94 -21.77 -1.36 -1.08
C THR A 94 -23.01 -0.73 -1.70
N GLU A 95 -24.17 -1.38 -1.55
CA GLU A 95 -25.43 -0.92 -2.15
C GLU A 95 -25.32 -0.68 -3.68
N GLY A 96 -24.57 -1.55 -4.38
CA GLY A 96 -24.33 -1.44 -5.82
C GLY A 96 -23.34 -0.35 -6.24
N LYS A 97 -22.70 0.35 -5.29
CA LYS A 97 -21.72 1.41 -5.55
C LYS A 97 -20.31 0.98 -5.16
N LEU A 98 -19.33 1.56 -5.85
CA LEU A 98 -17.94 1.57 -5.42
C LEU A 98 -17.86 2.28 -4.08
N SER A 99 -17.16 1.69 -3.12
CA SER A 99 -16.85 2.31 -1.84
C SER A 99 -15.37 2.13 -1.52
N CYS A 100 -14.88 2.74 -0.44
CA CYS A 100 -13.48 2.57 -0.03
C CYS A 100 -13.14 1.08 0.13
N ILE A 101 -14.09 0.27 0.65
CA ILE A 101 -13.87 -1.16 0.87
C ILE A 101 -14.00 -2.04 -0.38
N THR A 102 -14.38 -1.46 -1.52
CA THR A 102 -14.34 -2.16 -2.81
C THR A 102 -12.90 -2.53 -3.16
N CYS A 103 -11.97 -1.61 -2.91
CA CYS A 103 -10.54 -1.81 -3.18
C CYS A 103 -9.75 -2.14 -1.92
N HIS A 104 -10.16 -1.59 -0.77
CA HIS A 104 -9.49 -1.80 0.51
C HIS A 104 -10.17 -2.87 1.38
N ASP A 105 -9.39 -3.62 2.14
CA ASP A 105 -9.85 -4.52 3.19
C ASP A 105 -9.35 -4.00 4.56
N PRO A 106 -10.21 -3.35 5.36
CA PRO A 106 -9.79 -2.84 6.67
C PRO A 106 -9.41 -3.96 7.66
N HIS A 107 -9.67 -5.23 7.33
CA HIS A 107 -9.27 -6.38 8.14
C HIS A 107 -8.02 -7.08 7.62
N ALA A 108 -7.56 -6.78 6.40
CA ALA A 108 -6.43 -7.45 5.77
C ALA A 108 -5.53 -6.50 4.97
N ASN A 109 -4.21 -6.55 5.21
CA ASN A 109 -3.24 -5.73 4.50
C ASN A 109 -2.20 -6.58 3.74
N ILE A 110 -2.69 -7.52 2.93
CA ILE A 110 -1.84 -8.51 2.24
C ILE A 110 -1.03 -7.86 1.10
N HIS A 111 -1.58 -6.84 0.44
CA HIS A 111 -0.97 -6.20 -0.73
C HIS A 111 -0.45 -4.78 -0.49
N GLY A 112 -0.32 -4.37 0.78
CA GLY A 112 -0.01 -2.99 1.14
C GLY A 112 -1.22 -2.05 0.98
N SER A 113 -1.24 -0.96 1.73
CA SER A 113 -2.35 0.01 1.76
C SER A 113 -3.74 -0.63 1.93
N MET A 114 -3.83 -1.80 2.57
CA MET A 114 -5.06 -2.59 2.72
C MET A 114 -5.66 -3.06 1.39
N LEU A 115 -4.92 -3.16 0.29
CA LEU A 115 -5.51 -3.53 -0.99
C LEU A 115 -5.95 -5.01 -1.03
N ARG A 116 -7.13 -5.26 -1.62
CA ARG A 116 -7.69 -6.61 -1.85
C ARG A 116 -6.95 -7.42 -2.92
N LEU A 117 -6.34 -6.72 -3.87
CA LEU A 117 -5.56 -7.28 -4.98
C LEU A 117 -4.22 -6.55 -5.04
N SER A 118 -3.23 -7.15 -5.70
CA SER A 118 -2.01 -6.40 -6.03
C SER A 118 -2.35 -5.20 -6.92
N PRO A 119 -1.61 -4.07 -6.82
CA PRO A 119 -1.93 -2.85 -7.56
C PRO A 119 -2.19 -3.09 -9.05
N GLN A 120 -1.33 -3.87 -9.72
CA GLN A 120 -1.48 -4.16 -11.16
C GLN A 120 -2.78 -4.91 -11.45
N LYS A 121 -3.12 -5.92 -10.64
CA LYS A 121 -4.35 -6.70 -10.80
C LYS A 121 -5.60 -5.87 -10.54
N LEU A 122 -5.53 -4.93 -9.60
CA LEU A 122 -6.66 -4.05 -9.30
C LEU A 122 -6.94 -3.09 -10.47
N CYS A 123 -5.91 -2.48 -11.07
CA CYS A 123 -6.09 -1.58 -12.21
C CYS A 123 -6.79 -2.29 -13.39
N ILE A 124 -6.32 -3.48 -13.74
CA ILE A 124 -6.87 -4.25 -14.88
C ILE A 124 -8.21 -4.93 -14.57
N SER A 125 -8.72 -4.84 -13.34
CA SER A 125 -10.07 -5.32 -13.03
C SER A 125 -11.16 -4.45 -13.67
N CYS A 126 -10.82 -3.20 -14.03
CA CYS A 126 -11.69 -2.25 -14.69
C CYS A 126 -11.11 -1.73 -16.01
N HIS A 127 -9.79 -1.55 -16.10
CA HIS A 127 -9.09 -1.04 -17.29
C HIS A 127 -8.56 -2.21 -18.13
N THR A 128 -9.45 -2.86 -18.88
CA THR A 128 -9.15 -4.13 -19.59
C THR A 128 -8.62 -3.95 -21.01
N TYR A 129 -8.30 -2.73 -21.45
CA TYR A 129 -7.91 -2.41 -22.83
C TYR A 129 -6.92 -1.26 -22.88
#